data_AF-A0AAU7BE89-F1
#
_entry.id   AF-A0AAU7BE89-F1
#
_cell.length_a   1.000
_cell.length_b   1.000
_cell.length_c   1.000
_cell.angle_alpha   90.00
_cell.angle_beta   90.00
_cell.angle_gamma   90.00
#
_symmetry.space_group_name_H-M   'P 1'
#
loop_
_entity.id
_entity.type
_entity.pdbx_description
1 polymer ?
#
loop_
_entity_poly.entity_id
_entity_poly.type
_entity_poly.pdbx_seq_one_letter_code
_entity_poly.pdbx_strand_id
1 'polypeptide(L)'
;MLDSNVRPAPSGVVRAYDAVSGKQKWAWDLGHPDSTAPADADETYTLSTPNSWAPISADDELGLVYITTGNAAGDFYGGTRTEQEDKFSSSLVALDALCRQ
;
A
#
# COMPACT_ATOMS: atom_id res chain seq x y z
N MET A 1 11.43 -15.84 0.86
CA MET A 1 12.29 -14.69 1.21
C MET A 1 13.35 -14.50 0.12
N LEU A 2 12.91 -14.21 -1.12
CA LEU A 2 13.78 -13.76 -2.22
C LEU A 2 12.91 -13.27 -3.41
N ASP A 3 11.85 -12.51 -3.12
CA ASP A 3 11.00 -11.87 -4.14
C ASP A 3 11.48 -10.45 -4.50
N SER A 4 12.54 -9.96 -3.85
CA SER A 4 12.84 -8.53 -3.80
C SER A 4 13.79 -7.97 -4.88
N ASN A 5 14.24 -8.78 -5.85
CA ASN A 5 15.12 -8.34 -6.96
C ASN A 5 14.47 -8.38 -8.35
N VAL A 6 13.21 -8.82 -8.47
CA VAL A 6 12.55 -8.97 -9.77
C VAL A 6 11.60 -7.81 -10.01
N ARG A 7 11.89 -7.01 -11.05
CA ARG A 7 10.89 -6.11 -11.64
C ARG A 7 10.31 -6.77 -12.90
N PRO A 8 8.98 -6.78 -13.08
CA PRO A 8 7.98 -6.20 -12.19
C PRO A 8 7.68 -7.08 -10.96
N ALA A 9 7.69 -6.48 -9.77
CA ALA A 9 7.21 -7.12 -8.55
C ALA A 9 5.71 -6.85 -8.35
N PRO A 10 4.99 -7.70 -7.58
CA PRO A 10 3.59 -7.46 -7.24
C PRO A 10 3.40 -6.10 -6.56
N SER A 11 2.20 -5.53 -6.70
CA SER A 11 1.84 -4.29 -6.02
C SER A 11 1.77 -4.50 -4.50
N GLY A 12 2.29 -3.54 -3.74
CA GLY A 12 2.16 -3.44 -2.29
C GLY A 12 0.85 -2.79 -1.83
N VAL A 13 -0.15 -2.68 -2.72
CA VAL A 13 -1.46 -2.08 -2.44
C VAL A 13 -2.06 -2.58 -1.12
N VAL A 14 -2.50 -1.64 -0.29
CA VAL A 14 -3.27 -1.94 0.92
C VAL A 14 -4.75 -1.96 0.56
N ARG A 15 -5.49 -2.97 0.97
CA ARG A 15 -6.92 -3.10 0.67
C ARG A 15 -7.72 -3.30 1.94
N ALA A 16 -8.88 -2.64 2.01
CA ALA A 16 -9.85 -2.88 3.07
C ALA A 16 -11.08 -3.61 2.54
N TYR A 17 -11.52 -4.59 3.32
CA TYR A 17 -12.70 -5.39 3.04
C TYR A 17 -13.67 -5.29 4.20
N ASP A 18 -14.96 -5.32 3.87
CA ASP A 18 -16.03 -5.48 4.85
C ASP A 18 -15.93 -6.86 5.49
N ALA A 19 -15.75 -6.92 6.81
CA ALA A 19 -15.51 -8.18 7.53
C ALA A 19 -16.67 -9.18 7.46
N VAL A 20 -17.89 -8.70 7.18
CA VAL A 20 -19.10 -9.54 7.12
C VAL A 20 -19.36 -10.00 5.69
N SER A 21 -19.33 -9.09 4.73
CA SER A 21 -19.71 -9.36 3.34
C SER A 21 -18.53 -9.70 2.41
N GLY A 22 -17.29 -9.44 2.84
CA GLY A 22 -16.09 -9.59 2.02
C GLY A 22 -15.97 -8.59 0.88
N LYS A 23 -16.87 -7.58 0.81
CA LYS A 23 -16.83 -6.56 -0.23
C LYS A 23 -15.68 -5.59 0.02
N GLN A 24 -14.90 -5.29 -1.02
CA GLN A 24 -13.84 -4.29 -0.93
C GLN A 24 -14.46 -2.90 -0.69
N LYS A 25 -13.95 -2.17 0.30
CA LYS A 25 -14.41 -0.83 0.68
C LYS A 25 -13.53 0.24 0.04
N TRP A 26 -12.22 0.06 0.11
CA TRP A 26 -11.22 0.96 -0.44
C TRP A 26 -9.93 0.21 -0.74
N ALA A 27 -9.09 0.77 -1.60
CA ALA A 27 -7.72 0.35 -1.81
C ALA A 27 -6.81 1.57 -1.84
N TRP A 28 -5.67 1.48 -1.16
CA TRP A 28 -4.66 2.51 -1.18
C TRP A 28 -3.46 2.03 -1.99
N ASP A 29 -3.27 2.67 -3.14
CA ASP A 29 -2.13 2.44 -4.03
C ASP A 29 -1.10 3.55 -3.86
N LEU A 30 0.16 3.18 -3.64
CA LEU A 30 1.24 4.14 -3.43
C LEU A 30 1.53 4.99 -4.68
N GLY A 31 1.25 4.46 -5.89
CA GLY A 31 1.39 5.24 -7.13
C GLY A 31 0.28 6.28 -7.32
N HIS A 32 -0.86 6.09 -6.64
CA HIS A 32 -2.02 6.96 -6.71
C HIS A 32 -2.63 7.17 -5.31
N PRO A 33 -1.89 7.77 -4.36
CA PRO A 33 -2.29 7.82 -2.95
C PRO A 33 -3.56 8.64 -2.70
N ASP A 34 -3.91 9.54 -3.64
CA ASP A 34 -5.13 10.35 -3.60
C ASP A 34 -6.37 9.59 -4.14
N SER A 35 -6.16 8.44 -4.79
CA SER A 35 -7.22 7.57 -5.27
C SER A 35 -7.36 6.38 -4.33
N THR A 36 -8.52 6.30 -3.69
CA THR A 36 -8.81 5.27 -2.70
C THR A 36 -9.95 4.34 -3.11
N ALA A 37 -10.52 4.59 -4.29
CA ALA A 37 -11.51 3.73 -4.87
C ALA A 37 -10.89 2.35 -5.17
N PRO A 38 -11.62 1.25 -4.91
CA PRO A 38 -11.24 -0.05 -5.44
C PRO A 38 -11.02 0.04 -6.95
N ALA A 39 -9.88 -0.48 -7.44
CA ALA A 39 -9.64 -0.60 -8.88
C ALA A 39 -10.76 -1.42 -9.54
N ASP A 40 -11.18 -0.99 -10.72
CA ASP A 40 -12.13 -1.72 -11.54
C ASP A 40 -11.53 -3.06 -12.01
N ALA A 41 -12.38 -3.98 -12.49
CA ALA A 41 -11.95 -5.33 -12.89
C ALA A 41 -10.85 -5.35 -13.97
N ASP A 42 -10.77 -4.29 -14.77
CA ASP A 42 -9.80 -4.12 -15.86
C ASP A 42 -8.59 -3.24 -15.46
N GLU A 43 -8.54 -2.77 -14.21
CA GLU A 43 -7.49 -1.87 -13.72
C GLU A 43 -6.48 -2.61 -12.82
N THR A 44 -5.20 -2.32 -13.04
CA THR A 44 -4.10 -2.91 -12.27
C THR A 44 -3.42 -1.85 -11.41
N TYR A 45 -3.31 -2.12 -10.11
CA TYR A 45 -2.55 -1.26 -9.18
C TYR A 45 -1.07 -1.16 -9.56
N THR A 46 -0.43 -0.09 -9.11
CA THR A 46 0.97 0.22 -9.38
C THR A 46 1.87 -0.91 -8.90
N LEU A 47 2.56 -1.54 -9.85
CA LEU A 47 3.49 -2.64 -9.63
C LEU A 47 4.77 -2.16 -8.95
N SER A 48 5.47 -3.07 -8.29
CA SER A 48 6.77 -2.82 -7.63
C SER A 48 6.78 -1.84 -6.45
N THR A 49 5.58 -1.49 -5.96
CA THR A 49 5.41 -0.61 -4.80
C THR A 49 5.77 -1.32 -3.48
N PRO A 50 6.30 -0.59 -2.47
CA PRO A 50 6.57 -1.13 -1.14
C PRO A 50 5.35 -1.83 -0.53
N ASN A 51 5.54 -3.06 -0.03
CA ASN A 51 4.50 -3.83 0.64
C ASN A 51 4.58 -3.70 2.17
N SER A 52 3.46 -3.93 2.87
CA SER A 52 3.41 -3.95 4.33
C SER A 52 3.38 -5.39 4.85
N TRP A 53 4.40 -5.78 5.61
CA TRP A 53 4.47 -7.11 6.25
C TRP A 53 4.39 -7.07 7.78
N ALA A 54 4.49 -5.88 8.38
CA ALA A 54 4.42 -5.75 9.83
C ALA A 54 2.96 -5.71 10.31
N PRO A 55 2.73 -5.98 11.61
CA PRO A 55 1.41 -5.84 12.22
C PRO A 55 0.84 -4.44 12.01
N ILE A 56 -0.42 -4.38 11.56
CA ILE A 56 -1.18 -3.14 11.44
C ILE A 56 -1.77 -2.80 12.81
N SER A 57 -1.69 -1.53 13.21
CA SER A 57 -2.32 -1.02 14.43
C SER A 57 -3.43 -0.03 14.05
N ALA A 58 -4.53 0.00 14.80
CA ALA A 58 -5.64 0.92 14.56
C ALA A 58 -5.97 1.68 15.84
N ASP A 59 -6.43 2.92 15.66
CA ASP A 59 -6.94 3.81 16.70
C ASP A 59 -8.40 4.10 16.42
N ASP A 60 -9.29 3.52 17.22
CA ASP A 60 -10.74 3.65 17.06
C ASP A 60 -11.26 5.05 17.42
N GLU A 61 -10.55 5.81 18.26
CA GLU A 61 -10.96 7.16 18.65
C GLU A 61 -10.68 8.17 17.53
N LEU A 62 -9.55 8.00 16.85
CA LEU A 62 -9.15 8.83 15.71
C LEU A 62 -9.67 8.30 14.37
N GLY A 63 -10.10 7.05 14.31
CA GLY A 63 -10.49 6.38 13.07
C GLY A 63 -9.30 6.13 12.13
N LEU A 64 -8.09 6.02 12.68
CA LEU A 64 -6.85 5.89 11.91
C LEU A 64 -6.28 4.48 11.97
N VAL A 65 -5.67 4.06 10.87
CA VAL A 65 -4.95 2.80 10.72
C VAL A 65 -3.50 3.10 10.37
N TYR A 66 -2.59 2.60 11.20
CA TYR A 66 -1.15 2.76 11.05
C TYR A 66 -0.55 1.55 10.37
N ILE A 67 0.08 1.79 9.22
CA ILE A 67 0.65 0.78 8.34
C ILE A 67 2.12 1.10 8.10
N THR A 68 2.98 0.14 8.38
CA THR A 68 4.41 0.25 8.07
C THR A 68 4.68 -0.30 6.69
N THR A 69 5.28 0.50 5.83
CA THR A 69 5.72 0.06 4.50
C THR A 69 7.15 -0.45 4.54
N GLY A 70 7.39 -1.55 3.83
CA GLY A 70 8.72 -2.08 3.58
C GLY A 70 9.49 -1.23 2.58
N ASN A 71 10.50 -1.83 1.95
CA ASN A 71 11.25 -1.20 0.88
C ASN A 71 10.59 -1.42 -0.49
N ALA A 72 10.75 -0.45 -1.40
CA ALA A 72 10.36 -0.62 -2.80
C ALA A 72 11.20 -1.71 -3.48
N ALA A 73 10.63 -2.39 -4.49
CA ALA A 73 11.29 -3.51 -5.15
C ALA A 73 12.62 -3.08 -5.83
N GLY A 74 13.68 -3.85 -5.60
CA GLY A 74 15.06 -3.43 -5.80
C GLY A 74 15.70 -3.01 -4.48
N ASP A 75 15.74 -3.93 -3.51
CA ASP A 75 16.12 -3.68 -2.12
C ASP A 75 17.50 -3.03 -1.98
N PHE A 76 18.42 -3.41 -2.88
CA PHE A 76 19.82 -2.97 -2.86
C PHE A 76 20.16 -1.91 -3.91
N TYR A 77 19.24 -1.59 -4.84
CA TYR A 77 19.50 -0.63 -5.92
C TYR A 77 18.33 0.35 -6.08
N GLY A 78 18.49 1.55 -5.51
CA GLY A 78 17.49 2.62 -5.56
C GLY A 78 17.47 3.45 -6.85
N GLY A 79 18.40 3.21 -7.79
CA GLY A 79 18.57 4.08 -8.97
C GLY A 79 17.41 4.07 -9.98
N THR A 80 16.45 3.16 -9.82
CA THR A 80 15.23 3.07 -10.64
C THR A 80 13.96 3.35 -9.85
N ARG A 81 14.07 3.86 -8.62
CA ARG A 81 12.91 4.20 -7.78
C ARG A 81 12.26 5.49 -8.25
N THR A 82 10.93 5.53 -8.21
CA THR A 82 10.16 6.77 -8.39
C THR A 82 10.21 7.61 -7.11
N GLU A 83 9.95 8.92 -7.19
CA GLU A 83 9.90 9.78 -6.00
C GLU A 83 8.86 9.29 -4.97
N GLN A 84 7.77 8.68 -5.44
CA GLN A 84 6.73 8.11 -4.59
C GLN A 84 7.22 6.85 -3.88
N GLU A 85 7.96 5.98 -4.58
CA GLU A 85 8.60 4.81 -3.98
C GLU A 85 9.59 5.21 -2.89
N ASP A 86 10.39 6.27 -3.08
CA ASP A 86 11.31 6.76 -2.04
C ASP A 86 10.58 7.44 -0.88
N LYS A 87 9.51 8.20 -1.15
CA LYS A 87 8.71 8.87 -0.11
C LYS A 87 7.99 7.90 0.83
N PHE A 88 7.51 6.79 0.28
CA PHE A 88 6.74 5.80 1.04
C PHE A 88 7.52 4.52 1.33
N SER A 89 8.77 4.38 0.90
CA SER A 89 9.63 3.28 1.33
C SER A 89 10.05 3.48 2.80
N SER A 90 10.11 2.40 3.56
CA SER A 90 10.58 2.39 4.96
C SER A 90 9.89 3.43 5.85
N SER A 91 8.57 3.58 5.68
CA SER A 91 7.79 4.66 6.29
C SER A 91 6.64 4.12 7.15
N LEU A 92 6.15 4.96 8.06
CA LEU A 92 4.90 4.73 8.78
C LEU A 92 3.84 5.63 8.18
N VAL A 93 2.77 5.04 7.65
CA VAL A 93 1.64 5.73 7.04
C VAL A 93 0.43 5.59 7.95
N ALA A 94 -0.28 6.70 8.20
CA ALA A 94 -1.58 6.69 8.84
C ALA A 94 -2.66 6.90 7.77
N LEU A 95 -3.60 5.97 7.66
CA LEU A 95 -4.73 6.01 6.74
C LEU A 95 -6.03 6.11 7.54
N ASP A 96 -7.01 6.87 7.05
CA ASP A 96 -8.36 6.87 7.64
C ASP A 96 -9.06 5.53 7.34
N ALA A 97 -9.57 4.87 8.38
CA ALA A 97 -10.21 3.56 8.29
C ALA A 97 -11.47 3.57 7.41
N LEU A 98 -12.15 4.71 7.33
CA LEU A 98 -13.35 4.94 6.53
C LEU A 98 -13.05 5.63 5.20
N CYS A 99 -11.77 5.91 4.93
CA CYS A 99 -11.32 6.64 3.78
C CYS A 99 -11.99 8.03 3.64
N ARG A 100 -12.06 8.77 4.75
CA ARG A 100 -12.32 10.22 4.72
C ARG A 100 -10.96 10.91 4.60
N GLN A 101 -10.79 11.74 3.56
CA GLN A 101 -9.52 12.40 3.23
C GLN A 101 -8.80 13.02 4.44
#